data_AF-A0A7D5EH52-F1
#
_entry.id   AF-A0A7D5EH52-F1
#
_cell.length_a   1.000
_cell.length_b   1.000
_cell.length_c   1.000
_cell.angle_alpha   90.00
_cell.angle_beta   90.00
_cell.angle_gamma   90.00
#
_symmetry.space_group_name_H-M   'P 1'
#
loop_
_entity.id
_entity.type
_entity.pdbx_description
1 polymer ?
#
loop_
_entity_poly.entity_id
_entity_poly.type
_entity_poly.pdbx_seq_one_letter_code
_entity_poly.pdbx_strand_id
1 'polypeptide(L)'
;MNMLYSLREWICDCDRFLFLAEVHYHNKDVVPSKHQFEHEIDGQVFEEIISRTVIHCERDSHCISFDCCLATDEFSHLVETLDNIKCERWDKMDVERIVRSQEILCKLSTALDRDIMKTYESKGFPSLYNICGADHA
;
A
#
# COMPACT_ATOMS: atom_id res chain seq x y z
N MET A 1 6.11 -6.49 16.63
CA MET A 1 5.06 -6.55 15.60
C MET A 1 5.76 -6.80 14.27
N ASN A 2 5.23 -7.67 13.40
CA ASN A 2 5.91 -8.03 12.15
C ASN A 2 5.71 -6.89 11.14
N MET A 3 6.81 -6.28 10.69
CA MET A 3 6.83 -5.08 9.84
C MET A 3 6.02 -5.24 8.55
N LEU A 4 5.94 -6.45 7.99
CA LEU A 4 5.13 -6.75 6.81
C LEU A 4 3.62 -6.59 7.10
N TYR A 5 3.17 -6.93 8.31
CA TYR A 5 1.77 -6.81 8.70
C TYR A 5 1.40 -5.34 8.97
N SER A 6 2.28 -4.58 9.62
CA SER A 6 2.08 -3.14 9.81
C SER A 6 2.03 -2.39 8.47
N LEU A 7 2.86 -2.79 7.49
CA LEU A 7 2.77 -2.23 6.14
C LEU A 7 1.45 -2.61 5.45
N ARG A 8 0.95 -3.84 5.66
CA ARG A 8 -0.32 -4.29 5.09
C ARG A 8 -1.49 -3.44 5.60
N GLU A 9 -1.52 -3.20 6.91
CA GLU A 9 -2.53 -2.34 7.55
C GLU A 9 -2.46 -0.91 7.03
N TRP A 10 -1.25 -0.35 6.87
CA TRP A 10 -1.05 0.97 6.28
C TRP A 10 -1.53 1.05 4.82
N ILE A 11 -1.26 0.03 4.01
CA ILE A 11 -1.76 -0.06 2.63
C ILE A 11 -3.29 -0.10 2.60
N CYS A 12 -3.93 -0.83 3.53
CA CYS A 12 -5.39 -0.86 3.62
C CYS A 12 -6.00 0.51 3.96
N ASP A 13 -5.37 1.28 4.84
CA ASP A 13 -5.80 2.65 5.13
C ASP A 13 -5.62 3.57 3.92
N CYS A 14 -4.54 3.43 3.17
CA CYS A 14 -4.32 4.17 1.93
C CYS A 14 -5.37 3.84 0.86
N ASP A 15 -5.77 2.57 0.74
CA ASP A 15 -6.81 2.15 -0.21
C ASP A 15 -8.15 2.81 0.12
N ARG A 16 -8.54 2.79 1.40
CA ARG A 16 -9.75 3.48 1.89
C ARG A 16 -9.68 4.99 1.63
N PHE A 17 -8.53 5.60 1.83
CA PHE A 17 -8.32 7.03 1.61
C PHE A 17 -8.46 7.41 0.13
N LEU A 18 -7.86 6.63 -0.78
CA LEU A 18 -8.00 6.83 -2.22
C LEU A 18 -9.43 6.59 -2.69
N PHE A 19 -10.12 5.57 -2.16
CA PHE A 19 -11.54 5.34 -2.45
C PHE A 19 -12.40 6.54 -2.04
N LEU A 20 -12.21 7.09 -0.84
CA LEU A 20 -12.94 8.29 -0.42
C LEU A 20 -12.62 9.50 -1.31
N ALA A 21 -11.37 9.60 -1.81
CA ALA A 21 -10.97 10.66 -2.72
C ALA A 21 -11.66 10.51 -4.09
N GLU A 22 -11.83 9.30 -4.59
CA GLU A 22 -12.62 9.03 -5.80
C GLU A 22 -14.09 9.46 -5.59
N VAL A 23 -14.68 9.09 -4.44
CA VAL A 23 -16.05 9.48 -4.08
C VAL A 23 -16.19 11.00 -3.99
N HIS A 24 -15.17 11.74 -3.54
CA HIS A 24 -15.18 13.22 -3.50
C HIS A 24 -15.52 13.84 -4.87
N TYR A 25 -15.04 13.24 -5.97
CA TYR A 25 -15.33 13.74 -7.33
C TYR A 25 -16.78 13.55 -7.76
N HIS A 26 -17.48 12.58 -7.16
CA HIS A 26 -18.90 12.35 -7.37
C HIS A 26 -19.77 13.08 -6.35
N ASN A 27 -19.27 13.28 -5.14
CA ASN A 27 -19.93 13.95 -4.03
C ASN A 27 -18.93 14.78 -3.21
N LYS A 28 -18.94 16.09 -3.41
CA LYS A 28 -18.01 17.04 -2.77
C LYS A 28 -18.14 17.12 -1.25
N ASP A 29 -19.21 16.58 -0.66
CA ASP A 29 -19.39 16.54 0.79
C ASP A 29 -18.48 15.48 1.46
N VAL A 30 -17.98 14.50 0.69
CA VAL A 30 -17.01 13.51 1.18
C VAL A 30 -15.62 14.12 1.15
N VAL A 31 -15.00 14.30 2.30
CA VAL A 31 -13.65 14.88 2.40
C VAL A 31 -12.73 13.86 3.09
N PRO A 32 -11.87 13.15 2.34
CA PRO A 32 -11.06 12.05 2.89
C PRO A 32 -10.21 12.45 4.10
N SER A 33 -9.61 13.65 4.09
CA SER A 33 -8.78 14.19 5.18
C SER A 33 -9.52 14.32 6.52
N LYS A 34 -10.87 14.34 6.52
CA LYS A 34 -11.69 14.45 7.73
C LYS A 34 -12.08 13.09 8.32
N HIS A 35 -11.75 11.99 7.65
CA HIS A 35 -12.02 10.64 8.15
C HIS A 35 -10.92 10.20 9.13
N GLN A 36 -11.30 9.37 10.10
CA GLN A 36 -10.36 8.78 11.03
C GLN A 36 -9.75 7.51 10.42
N PHE A 37 -8.43 7.49 10.29
CA PHE A 37 -7.63 6.33 9.90
C PHE A 37 -6.83 5.81 11.08
N GLU A 38 -6.45 4.53 11.05
CA GLU A 38 -5.59 3.96 12.09
C GLU A 38 -4.16 4.46 11.95
N HIS A 39 -3.75 4.73 10.71
CA HIS A 39 -2.42 5.23 10.37
C HIS A 39 -2.47 6.67 9.87
N GLU A 40 -1.40 7.41 10.11
CA GLU A 40 -1.19 8.67 9.42
C GLU A 40 -0.87 8.41 7.94
N ILE A 41 -1.71 8.97 7.06
CA ILE A 41 -1.55 8.87 5.61
C ILE A 41 -0.87 10.14 5.15
N ASP A 42 0.41 10.03 4.80
CA ASP A 42 1.30 11.12 4.38
C ASP A 42 2.38 10.55 3.45
N GLY A 43 2.80 11.31 2.45
CA GLY A 43 3.92 10.96 1.57
C GLY A 43 5.22 10.71 2.33
N GLN A 44 5.54 11.53 3.33
CA GLN A 44 6.72 11.37 4.18
C GLN A 44 6.63 10.09 5.02
N VAL A 45 5.44 9.76 5.55
CA VAL A 45 5.23 8.51 6.29
C VAL A 45 5.41 7.31 5.37
N PHE A 46 4.94 7.39 4.12
CA PHE A 46 5.16 6.36 3.13
C PHE A 46 6.66 6.16 2.83
N GLU A 47 7.39 7.25 2.56
CA GLU A 47 8.85 7.23 2.36
C GLU A 47 9.58 6.60 3.54
N GLU A 48 9.19 6.94 4.77
CA GLU A 48 9.77 6.41 5.98
C GLU A 48 9.49 4.91 6.15
N ILE A 49 8.25 4.46 5.91
CA ILE A 49 7.88 3.05 6.01
C ILE A 49 8.67 2.22 4.98
N ILE A 50 8.76 2.68 3.74
CA ILE A 50 9.52 1.98 2.69
C ILE A 50 11.01 1.94 3.06
N SER A 51 11.60 3.06 3.46
CA SER A 51 13.01 3.12 3.87
C SER A 51 13.33 2.18 5.02
N ARG A 52 12.47 2.12 6.04
CA ARG A 52 12.63 1.21 7.18
C ARG A 52 12.51 -0.25 6.77
N THR A 53 11.63 -0.56 5.83
CA THR A 53 11.42 -1.93 5.35
C THR A 53 12.61 -2.43 4.53
N VAL A 54 13.25 -1.57 3.74
CA VAL A 54 14.50 -1.89 3.02
C VAL A 54 15.65 -2.16 4.01
N ILE A 55 15.80 -1.33 5.06
CA ILE A 55 16.92 -1.40 6.00
C ILE A 55 16.83 -2.61 6.97
N HIS A 56 15.63 -3.03 7.37
CA HIS A 56 15.47 -4.13 8.36
C HIS A 56 15.45 -5.54 7.76
N CYS A 57 15.39 -5.68 6.44
CA CYS A 57 15.36 -6.99 5.78
C CYS A 57 16.74 -7.67 5.61
N GLU A 58 17.83 -7.04 6.07
CA GLU A 58 19.19 -7.56 5.84
C GLU A 58 19.59 -8.78 6.69
N ARG A 59 18.79 -9.24 7.68
CA ARG A 59 19.26 -10.29 8.60
C ARG A 59 18.50 -11.61 8.71
N ASP A 60 17.18 -11.72 8.58
CA ASP A 60 16.50 -13.03 8.78
C ASP A 60 15.08 -13.14 8.14
N SER A 61 14.71 -12.28 7.20
CA SER A 61 13.39 -12.33 6.52
C SER A 61 13.55 -12.10 5.02
N HIS A 62 12.86 -12.90 4.20
CA HIS A 62 12.86 -12.71 2.74
C HIS A 62 12.40 -11.28 2.42
N CYS A 63 13.30 -10.54 1.77
CA CYS A 63 13.22 -9.11 1.54
C CYS A 63 12.04 -8.74 0.63
N ILE A 64 11.26 -7.74 1.02
CA ILE A 64 10.51 -6.99 0.00
C ILE A 64 11.50 -6.06 -0.68
N SER A 65 11.90 -6.41 -1.90
CA SER A 65 12.62 -5.45 -2.73
C SER A 65 11.61 -4.50 -3.36
N PHE A 66 11.27 -3.42 -2.66
CA PHE A 66 10.42 -2.35 -3.20
C PHE A 66 11.03 -1.72 -4.46
N ASP A 67 12.36 -1.70 -4.55
CA ASP A 67 13.11 -1.29 -5.75
C ASP A 67 12.79 -2.15 -6.99
N CYS A 68 12.29 -3.38 -6.78
CA CYS A 68 11.80 -4.24 -7.87
C CYS A 68 10.28 -4.16 -8.07
N CYS A 69 9.54 -3.52 -7.17
CA CYS A 69 8.07 -3.48 -7.18
C CYS A 69 7.52 -2.18 -7.76
N LEU A 70 8.08 -1.03 -7.39
CA LEU A 70 7.63 0.28 -7.85
C LEU A 70 8.75 0.99 -8.60
N ALA A 71 8.42 1.51 -9.78
CA ALA A 71 9.30 2.46 -10.46
C ALA A 71 9.32 3.80 -9.70
N THR A 72 10.41 4.56 -9.84
CA THR A 72 10.58 5.85 -9.14
C THR A 72 9.46 6.85 -9.45
N ASP A 73 8.93 6.84 -10.67
CA ASP A 73 7.81 7.67 -11.08
C ASP A 73 6.48 7.19 -10.47
N GLU A 74 6.25 5.88 -10.39
CA GLU A 74 5.09 5.30 -9.68
C GLU A 74 5.12 5.69 -8.20
N PHE A 75 6.29 5.58 -7.57
CA PHE A 75 6.49 5.99 -6.18
C PHE A 75 6.19 7.47 -5.98
N SER A 76 6.79 8.33 -6.81
CA SER A 76 6.60 9.79 -6.72
C SER A 76 5.14 10.18 -6.97
N HIS A 77 4.47 9.51 -7.90
CA HIS A 77 3.04 9.73 -8.20
C HIS A 77 2.15 9.39 -6.99
N LEU A 78 2.41 8.27 -6.32
CA LEU A 78 1.65 7.87 -5.14
C LEU A 78 1.86 8.87 -3.98
N VAL A 79 3.10 9.25 -3.70
CA VAL A 79 3.46 10.27 -2.70
C VAL A 79 2.70 11.58 -2.98
N GLU A 80 2.83 12.12 -4.19
CA GLU A 80 2.21 13.38 -4.58
C GLU A 80 0.67 13.31 -4.47
N THR A 81 0.08 12.17 -4.85
CA THR A 81 -1.37 11.96 -4.75
C THR A 81 -1.84 11.98 -3.31
N LEU A 82 -1.18 11.25 -2.41
CA LEU A 82 -1.53 11.20 -0.99
C LEU A 82 -1.43 12.59 -0.35
N ASP A 83 -0.34 13.32 -0.63
CA ASP A 83 -0.13 14.67 -0.11
C ASP A 83 -1.16 15.67 -0.62
N ASN A 84 -1.50 15.62 -1.91
CA ASN A 84 -2.50 16.50 -2.48
C ASN A 84 -3.89 16.24 -1.87
N ILE A 85 -4.28 14.98 -1.66
CA ILE A 85 -5.56 14.64 -1.01
C ILE A 85 -5.54 15.09 0.46
N LYS A 86 -4.46 14.80 1.21
CA LYS A 86 -4.31 15.18 2.63
C LYS A 86 -4.42 16.70 2.81
N CYS A 87 -3.79 17.45 1.92
CA CYS A 87 -3.77 18.92 1.92
C CYS A 87 -4.97 19.54 1.19
N GLU A 88 -5.95 18.75 0.75
CA GLU A 88 -7.16 19.21 0.03
C GLU A 88 -6.85 20.05 -1.23
N ARG A 89 -5.75 19.74 -1.92
CA ARG A 89 -5.30 20.38 -3.16
C ARG A 89 -6.00 19.78 -4.39
N TRP A 90 -7.32 19.82 -4.38
CA TRP A 90 -8.17 19.23 -5.42
C TRP A 90 -7.98 19.87 -6.80
N ASP A 91 -7.46 21.11 -6.86
CA ASP A 91 -7.10 21.81 -8.09
C ASP A 91 -5.91 21.17 -8.84
N LYS A 92 -5.11 20.36 -8.15
CA LYS A 92 -3.96 19.63 -8.70
C LYS A 92 -4.26 18.17 -9.02
N MET A 93 -5.50 17.75 -8.78
CA MET A 93 -5.93 16.37 -8.81
C MET A 93 -7.09 16.20 -9.78
N ASP A 94 -7.19 15.00 -10.34
CA ASP A 94 -8.36 14.51 -11.07
C ASP A 94 -8.60 13.05 -10.69
N VAL A 95 -9.74 12.51 -11.15
CA VAL A 95 -10.10 11.11 -10.88
C VAL A 95 -9.09 10.13 -11.50
N GLU A 96 -8.48 10.46 -12.64
CA GLU A 96 -7.52 9.59 -13.32
C GLU A 96 -6.24 9.42 -12.49
N ARG A 97 -5.75 10.49 -11.85
CA ARG A 97 -4.61 10.42 -10.92
C ARG A 97 -4.91 9.54 -9.71
N ILE A 98 -6.15 9.57 -9.19
CA ILE A 98 -6.57 8.72 -8.07
C ILE A 98 -6.62 7.26 -8.51
N VAL A 99 -7.26 6.95 -9.63
CA VAL A 99 -7.33 5.59 -10.18
C VAL A 99 -5.93 5.03 -10.42
N ARG A 100 -5.04 5.81 -11.02
CA ARG A 100 -3.63 5.41 -11.20
C ARG A 100 -2.93 5.13 -9.87
N SER A 101 -3.20 5.91 -8.83
CA SER A 101 -2.66 5.66 -7.49
C SER A 101 -3.21 4.39 -6.85
N GLN A 102 -4.50 4.08 -7.06
CA GLN A 102 -5.10 2.81 -6.63
C GLN A 102 -4.45 1.62 -7.34
N GLU A 103 -4.16 1.71 -8.64
CA GLU A 103 -3.46 0.67 -9.41
C GLU A 103 -2.04 0.42 -8.87
N ILE A 104 -1.29 1.49 -8.60
CA ILE A 104 0.05 1.43 -8.00
C ILE A 104 -0.01 0.78 -6.61
N LEU A 105 -0.99 1.17 -5.79
CA LEU A 105 -1.19 0.60 -4.46
C LEU A 105 -1.58 -0.89 -4.50
N CYS A 106 -2.39 -1.30 -5.48
CA CYS A 106 -2.76 -2.70 -5.70
C CYS A 106 -1.54 -3.57 -6.09
N LYS A 107 -0.66 -3.03 -6.96
CA LYS A 107 0.62 -3.67 -7.30
C LYS A 107 1.50 -3.86 -6.06
N LEU A 108 1.59 -2.84 -5.22
CA LEU A 108 2.32 -2.89 -3.94
C LEU A 108 1.75 -3.93 -2.98
N SER A 109 0.42 -3.94 -2.81
CA SER A 109 -0.31 -4.88 -1.96
C SER A 109 -0.06 -6.33 -2.40
N THR A 110 -0.14 -6.60 -3.71
CA THR A 110 0.10 -7.92 -4.28
C THR A 110 1.54 -8.41 -4.05
N ALA A 111 2.52 -7.52 -4.17
CA ALA A 111 3.92 -7.85 -3.88
C ALA A 111 4.13 -8.17 -2.40
N LEU A 112 3.57 -7.34 -1.51
CA LEU A 112 3.61 -7.54 -0.07
C LEU A 112 2.99 -8.89 0.34
N ASP A 113 1.80 -9.21 -0.15
CA ASP A 113 1.12 -10.47 0.17
C ASP A 113 1.96 -11.67 -0.28
N ARG A 114 2.63 -11.58 -1.44
CA ARG A 114 3.55 -12.63 -1.92
C ARG A 114 4.74 -12.81 -0.97
N ASP A 115 5.31 -11.73 -0.46
CA ASP A 115 6.49 -11.81 0.42
C ASP A 115 6.11 -12.23 1.85
N ILE A 116 4.93 -11.86 2.34
CA ILE A 116 4.34 -12.43 3.56
C ILE A 116 4.23 -13.95 3.43
N MET A 117 3.69 -14.43 2.31
CA MET A 117 3.49 -15.86 2.08
C MET A 117 4.79 -16.63 1.96
N LYS A 118 5.78 -16.11 1.21
CA LYS A 118 7.13 -16.70 1.17
C LYS A 118 7.78 -16.76 2.56
N THR A 119 7.62 -15.71 3.36
CA THR A 119 8.13 -15.67 4.74
C THR A 119 7.43 -16.68 5.64
N TYR A 120 6.14 -16.93 5.40
CA TYR A 120 5.37 -17.96 6.09
C TYR A 120 5.87 -19.36 5.72
N GLU A 121 6.01 -19.64 4.42
CA GLU A 121 6.52 -20.92 3.89
C GLU A 121 7.95 -21.23 4.34
N SER A 122 8.85 -20.24 4.34
CA SER A 122 10.25 -20.44 4.75
C SER A 122 10.41 -20.78 6.22
N LYS A 123 9.44 -20.42 7.06
CA LYS A 123 9.37 -20.82 8.48
C LYS A 123 8.82 -22.24 8.68
N GLY A 124 8.59 -22.98 7.60
CA GLY A 124 8.10 -24.35 7.63
C GLY A 124 6.58 -24.48 7.78
N PHE A 125 5.84 -23.37 7.69
CA PHE A 125 4.39 -23.44 7.65
C PHE A 125 3.90 -23.81 6.24
N PRO A 126 2.88 -24.67 6.12
CA PRO A 126 2.30 -25.00 4.82
C PRO A 126 1.72 -23.76 4.15
N SER A 127 1.87 -23.65 2.82
CA SER A 127 1.27 -22.55 2.06
C SER A 127 -0.23 -22.45 2.37
N LEU A 128 -0.71 -21.28 2.81
CA LEU A 128 -2.12 -21.08 3.12
C LEU A 128 -3.01 -21.33 1.88
N TYR A 129 -2.46 -21.12 0.68
CA TYR A 129 -3.12 -21.40 -0.60
C TYR A 129 -3.17 -22.90 -0.97
N ASN A 130 -2.36 -23.75 -0.32
CA ASN A 130 -2.48 -25.21 -0.45
C ASN A 130 -3.46 -25.83 0.56
N ILE A 131 -3.88 -25.07 1.59
CA ILE A 131 -4.78 -25.57 2.65
C ILE A 131 -6.25 -25.35 2.26
N CYS A 132 -6.53 -24.38 1.39
CA CYS A 132 -7.84 -24.20 0.74
C CYS A 132 -7.88 -24.96 -0.60
N GLY A 133 -7.79 -26.28 -0.54
CA GLY A 133 -8.06 -27.25 -1.62
C GLY A 133 -8.04 -26.73 -3.05
N ALA A 134 -6.88 -26.78 -3.70
CA ALA A 134 -6.80 -26.97 -5.14
C ALA A 134 -6.43 -28.43 -5.42
N ASP A 135 -7.33 -29.34 -5.07
CA ASP A 135 -7.44 -30.61 -5.80
C ASP A 135 -7.99 -30.28 -7.20
N HIS A 136 -7.10 -29.87 -8.10
CA HIS A 136 -7.43 -29.81 -9.53
C HIS A 136 -6.32 -30.47 -10.35
N ALA A 137 -6.50 -31.79 -10.50
CA ALA A 137 -6.14 -32.69 -11.60
C ALA A 137 -4.68 -32.70 -12.12
#